data_AF-A0A973KTV7-F1
#
_entry.id   AF-A0A973KTV7-F1
#
_cell.length_a   1.000
_cell.length_b   1.000
_cell.length_c   1.000
_cell.angle_alpha   90.00
_cell.angle_beta   90.00
_cell.angle_gamma   90.00
#
_symmetry.space_group_name_H-M   'P 1'
#
loop_
_entity.id
_entity.type
_entity.pdbx_description
1 polymer ?
#
loop_
_entity_poly.entity_id
_entity_poly.type
_entity_poly.pdbx_seq_one_letter_code
_entity_poly.pdbx_strand_id
1 'polypeptide(L)'
;MEELAEAAGIPVRTLRFYRERRLLPPPRRDGRIAWYSESHLARLRTIAALLERGHTLGGIAELITAWEKGRTLGGVAELLGLGGTLAAPWSDETPVVLTPQELADYFGDDVSPENLTTALEIGYISVAGENALHTSRRLLDVSAALVREGVPLAAVLDAGREVRAHVDAIAELFTRVVKTHVLGPLDDLPPEQVQRVSDAMQQLRPLAKDIVDAEMSLAMERRVRAEVDAWLRRKAGPADPGSGPPPDGHAPPRDAAGDA
;
A
#
# COMPACT_ATOMS: atom_id res chain seq x y z
N MET A 1 0.87 19.15 33.52
CA MET A 1 2.35 19.26 33.34
C MET A 1 3.07 18.78 34.58
N GLU A 2 2.66 19.22 35.79
CA GLU A 2 3.17 18.70 37.06
C GLU A 2 2.95 17.19 37.20
N GLU A 3 1.74 16.71 36.94
CA GLU A 3 1.41 15.27 36.93
C GLU A 3 2.28 14.44 35.97
N LEU A 4 2.57 14.97 34.77
CA LEU A 4 3.45 14.28 33.80
C LEU A 4 4.90 14.24 34.28
N ALA A 5 5.38 15.31 34.92
CA ALA A 5 6.73 15.39 35.45
C ALA A 5 6.91 14.39 36.60
N GLU A 6 5.92 14.32 37.49
CA GLU A 6 5.84 13.36 38.59
C GLU A 6 5.81 11.92 38.07
N ALA A 7 4.91 11.61 37.12
CA ALA A 7 4.81 10.27 36.51
C ALA A 7 6.07 9.84 35.75
N ALA A 8 6.83 10.80 35.22
CA ALA A 8 8.12 10.57 34.55
C ALA A 8 9.33 10.58 35.50
N GLY A 9 9.13 10.90 36.79
CA GLY A 9 10.21 10.95 37.78
C GLY A 9 11.22 12.08 37.55
N ILE A 10 10.82 13.17 36.87
CA ILE A 10 11.71 14.30 36.55
C ILE A 10 11.17 15.63 37.09
N PRO A 11 12.04 16.61 37.39
CA PRO A 11 11.59 17.94 37.75
C PRO A 11 10.79 18.63 36.63
N VAL A 12 9.78 19.42 36.99
CA VAL A 12 8.98 20.22 36.03
C VAL A 12 9.84 21.14 35.16
N ARG A 13 10.94 21.68 35.73
CA ARG A 13 11.94 22.47 34.98
C ARG A 13 12.59 21.68 33.84
N THR A 14 12.87 20.40 34.05
CA THR A 14 13.48 19.50 33.05
C THR A 14 12.48 19.16 31.95
N LEU A 15 11.22 18.90 32.33
CA LEU A 15 10.14 18.68 31.37
C LEU A 15 9.91 19.91 30.48
N ARG A 16 9.94 21.12 31.05
CA ARG A 16 9.83 22.38 30.31
C ARG A 16 10.98 22.53 29.31
N PHE A 17 12.20 22.27 29.76
CA PHE A 17 13.40 22.31 28.94
C PHE A 17 13.35 21.33 27.75
N TYR A 18 12.85 20.10 27.96
CA TYR A 18 12.67 19.13 26.87
C TYR A 18 11.62 19.58 25.85
N ARG A 19 10.54 20.21 26.31
CA ARG A 19 9.52 20.77 25.41
C ARG A 19 10.06 21.94 24.58
N GLU A 20 10.84 22.84 25.19
CA GLU A 20 11.48 23.96 24.49
C GLU A 20 12.46 23.48 23.41
N ARG A 21 13.16 22.36 23.67
CA ARG A 21 14.01 21.67 22.69
C ARG A 21 13.24 20.79 21.70
N ARG A 22 11.90 20.83 21.69
CA ARG A 22 11.02 20.02 20.81
C ARG A 22 11.24 18.51 20.89
N LEU A 23 11.71 18.01 22.04
CA LEU A 23 11.89 16.57 22.28
C LEU A 23 10.59 15.83 22.56
N LEU A 24 9.49 16.56 22.73
CA LEU A 24 8.15 16.03 22.98
C LEU A 24 7.21 16.54 21.90
N PRO A 25 6.21 15.74 21.50
CA PRO A 25 5.19 16.23 20.59
C PRO A 25 4.42 17.36 21.27
N PRO A 26 3.81 18.28 20.50
CA PRO A 26 3.02 19.35 21.08
C PRO A 26 1.82 18.75 21.85
N PRO A 27 1.55 19.19 23.08
CA PRO A 27 0.39 18.73 23.82
C PRO A 27 -0.89 19.20 23.16
N ARG A 28 -1.98 18.42 23.31
CA ARG A 28 -3.31 18.86 22.86
C ARG A 28 -3.72 20.05 23.72
N ARG A 29 -4.12 21.15 23.10
CA ARG A 29 -4.56 22.37 23.78
C ARG A 29 -6.08 22.39 23.84
N ASP A 30 -6.60 22.63 25.03
CA ASP A 30 -8.02 22.93 25.25
C ASP A 30 -8.11 24.22 26.06
N GLY A 31 -8.42 25.33 25.37
CA GLY A 31 -8.30 26.67 25.92
C GLY A 31 -6.88 26.99 26.44
N ARG A 32 -6.77 27.28 27.75
CA ARG A 32 -5.49 27.58 28.42
C ARG A 32 -4.82 26.33 29.03
N ILE A 33 -5.43 25.16 28.91
CA ILE A 33 -4.97 23.91 29.53
C ILE A 33 -4.25 23.06 28.48
N ALA A 34 -3.05 22.58 28.83
CA ALA A 34 -2.27 21.67 28.00
C ALA A 34 -2.44 20.23 28.49
N TRP A 35 -3.05 19.40 27.66
CA TRP A 35 -3.27 17.99 27.91
C TRP A 35 -2.10 17.15 27.41
N TYR A 36 -1.58 16.31 28.29
CA TYR A 36 -0.49 15.39 28.00
C TYR A 36 -1.01 13.95 28.07
N SER A 37 -0.82 13.19 27.00
CA SER A 37 -1.22 11.79 26.89
C SER A 37 -0.12 10.83 27.34
N GLU A 38 -0.44 9.54 27.45
CA GLU A 38 0.52 8.46 27.75
C GLU A 38 1.71 8.40 26.77
N SER A 39 1.52 8.81 25.52
CA SER A 39 2.61 8.88 24.55
C SER A 39 3.71 9.89 24.96
N HIS A 40 3.35 10.97 25.67
CA HIS A 40 4.32 11.91 26.22
C HIS A 40 5.13 11.25 27.35
N LEU A 41 4.47 10.46 28.20
CA LEU A 41 5.12 9.74 29.30
C LEU A 41 6.07 8.66 28.77
N ALA A 42 5.64 7.87 27.79
CA ALA A 42 6.48 6.86 27.14
C ALA A 42 7.74 7.49 26.50
N ARG A 43 7.59 8.66 25.87
CA ARG A 43 8.73 9.40 25.29
C ARG A 43 9.69 9.90 26.35
N LEU A 44 9.20 10.41 27.49
CA LEU A 44 10.04 10.82 28.61
C LEU A 44 10.83 9.66 29.20
N ARG A 45 10.20 8.50 29.37
CA ARG A 45 10.88 7.27 29.85
C ARG A 45 11.98 6.82 28.88
N THR A 46 11.74 6.94 27.58
CA THR A 46 12.73 6.62 26.55
C THR A 46 13.93 7.56 26.60
N ILE A 47 13.69 8.88 26.73
CA ILE A 47 14.76 9.88 26.88
C ILE A 47 15.60 9.58 28.13
N ALA A 48 14.97 9.29 29.26
CA ALA A 48 15.65 8.93 30.51
C ALA A 48 16.54 7.69 30.33
N ALA A 49 16.00 6.62 29.74
CA ALA A 49 16.73 5.37 29.53
C ALA A 49 17.91 5.50 28.55
N LEU A 50 17.88 6.45 27.62
CA LEU A 50 19.00 6.74 26.72
C LEU A 50 20.07 7.61 27.40
N LEU A 51 19.66 8.57 28.23
CA LEU A 51 20.60 9.37 29.04
C LEU A 51 21.36 8.48 30.04
N GLU A 52 20.70 7.53 30.68
CA GLU A 52 21.33 6.56 31.59
C GLU A 52 22.39 5.70 30.90
N ARG A 53 22.25 5.46 29.60
CA ARG A 53 23.23 4.73 28.77
C ARG A 53 24.35 5.62 28.24
N GLY A 54 24.41 6.88 28.67
CA GLY A 54 25.47 7.82 28.31
C GLY A 54 25.26 8.58 27.01
N HIS A 55 24.06 8.51 26.40
CA HIS A 55 23.76 9.33 25.22
C HIS A 55 23.60 10.80 25.61
N THR A 56 24.02 11.72 24.74
CA THR A 56 23.80 13.15 24.95
C THR A 56 22.38 13.54 24.56
N LEU A 57 21.83 14.58 25.21
CA LEU A 57 20.50 15.06 24.87
C LEU A 57 20.40 15.54 23.41
N GLY A 58 21.49 16.08 22.85
CA GLY A 58 21.59 16.44 21.43
C GLY A 58 21.48 15.22 20.52
N GLY A 59 22.24 14.16 20.80
CA GLY A 59 22.14 12.90 20.04
C GLY A 59 20.79 12.22 20.19
N ILE A 60 20.15 12.31 21.35
CA ILE A 60 18.77 11.82 21.56
C ILE A 60 17.78 12.65 20.74
N ALA A 61 17.95 13.96 20.62
CA ALA A 61 17.12 14.81 19.78
C ALA A 61 17.23 14.40 18.30
N GLU A 62 18.45 14.16 17.84
CA GLU A 62 18.73 13.69 16.48
C GLU A 62 18.14 12.31 16.23
N LEU A 63 18.27 11.37 17.17
CA LEU A 63 17.67 10.02 17.10
C LEU A 63 16.14 10.06 17.07
N ILE A 64 15.51 10.86 17.94
CA ILE A 64 14.04 11.02 17.96
C ILE A 64 13.57 11.67 16.66
N THR A 65 14.27 12.71 16.19
CA THR A 65 13.97 13.35 14.92
C THR A 65 14.15 12.37 13.76
N ALA A 66 15.23 11.59 13.74
CA ALA A 66 15.50 10.57 12.74
C ALA A 66 14.48 9.44 12.75
N TRP A 67 13.96 9.07 13.92
CA TRP A 67 12.93 8.03 14.06
C TRP A 67 11.54 8.54 13.66
N GLU A 68 11.18 9.78 14.03
CA GLU A 68 9.95 10.42 13.57
C GLU A 68 9.98 10.65 12.06
N LYS A 69 11.12 11.11 11.55
CA LYS A 69 11.40 11.19 10.12
C LYS A 69 11.53 9.79 9.50
N GLY A 70 11.90 8.75 10.22
CA GLY A 70 12.03 7.36 9.72
C GLY A 70 10.71 6.61 9.65
N ARG A 71 9.66 7.06 10.36
CA ARG A 71 8.27 6.65 10.09
C ARG A 71 7.75 7.15 8.75
N THR A 72 8.46 8.08 8.13
CA THR A 72 8.37 8.36 6.70
C THR A 72 9.62 7.78 6.05
N LEU A 73 9.52 6.72 5.25
CA LEU A 73 10.68 6.09 4.58
C LEU A 73 11.66 7.09 3.88
N GLY A 74 11.24 8.33 3.61
CA GLY A 74 12.07 9.42 3.13
C GLY A 74 13.03 10.12 4.12
N GLY A 75 12.87 9.96 5.44
CA GLY A 75 13.63 10.74 6.42
C GLY A 75 15.08 10.29 6.67
N VAL A 76 15.36 9.00 6.50
CA VAL A 76 16.73 8.45 6.59
C VAL A 76 17.55 8.88 5.37
N ALA A 77 16.92 8.97 4.20
CA ALA A 77 17.54 9.53 3.01
C ALA A 77 17.81 11.04 3.16
N GLU A 78 16.92 11.81 3.79
CA GLU A 78 17.12 13.24 4.08
C GLU A 78 18.30 13.53 5.01
N LEU A 79 18.52 12.70 6.02
CA LEU A 79 19.67 12.80 6.91
C LEU A 79 21.01 12.45 6.24
N LEU A 80 20.99 11.70 5.15
CA LEU A 80 22.17 11.36 4.34
C LEU A 80 22.39 12.33 3.16
N GLY A 81 21.61 13.41 3.05
CA GLY A 81 21.67 14.32 1.90
C GLY A 81 21.07 13.73 0.61
N LEU A 82 20.36 12.61 0.72
CA LEU A 82 19.65 11.89 -0.36
C LEU A 82 18.14 12.23 -0.40
N GLY A 83 17.66 13.08 0.51
CA GLY A 83 16.23 13.25 0.81
C GLY A 83 15.44 14.18 -0.10
N GLY A 84 16.07 14.89 -1.04
CA GLY A 84 15.33 15.63 -2.05
C GLY A 84 14.85 14.75 -3.22
N THR A 85 15.52 13.62 -3.43
CA THR A 85 15.67 13.06 -4.77
C THR A 85 15.38 11.55 -4.81
N LEU A 86 15.73 10.79 -3.76
CA LEU A 86 15.40 9.37 -3.65
C LEU A 86 14.23 9.07 -2.69
N ALA A 87 13.80 10.08 -1.92
CA ALA A 87 12.83 9.97 -0.83
C ALA A 87 11.39 10.37 -1.20
N ALA A 88 11.16 10.89 -2.41
CA ALA A 88 9.80 11.18 -2.85
C ALA A 88 8.99 9.87 -2.77
N PRO A 89 7.84 9.84 -2.07
CA PRO A 89 7.02 8.64 -1.97
C PRO A 89 6.80 8.04 -3.36
N TRP A 90 7.05 6.74 -3.53
CA TRP A 90 6.73 6.04 -4.79
C TRP A 90 5.22 5.96 -5.03
N SER A 91 4.47 6.15 -3.95
CA SER A 91 3.02 6.09 -3.88
C SER A 91 2.46 7.49 -3.60
N ASP A 92 1.46 7.89 -4.39
CA ASP A 92 0.65 9.10 -4.18
C ASP A 92 -0.55 8.81 -3.24
N GLU A 93 -0.55 7.65 -2.58
CA GLU A 93 -1.63 7.26 -1.68
C GLU A 93 -1.69 8.20 -0.49
N THR A 94 -2.90 8.64 -0.17
CA THR A 94 -3.18 9.51 0.97
C THR A 94 -3.61 8.65 2.15
N PRO A 95 -2.83 8.59 3.24
CA PRO A 95 -3.25 7.92 4.46
C PRO A 95 -4.42 8.65 5.11
N VAL A 96 -5.34 7.92 5.73
CA VAL A 96 -6.55 8.48 6.36
C VAL A 96 -6.68 7.93 7.76
N VAL A 97 -6.83 8.82 8.74
CA VAL A 97 -7.17 8.44 10.11
C VAL A 97 -8.67 8.31 10.20
N LEU A 98 -9.14 7.17 10.73
CA LEU A 98 -10.54 6.82 10.89
C LEU A 98 -10.81 6.49 12.36
N THR A 99 -11.85 7.09 12.90
CA THR A 99 -12.45 6.69 14.18
C THR A 99 -13.15 5.34 14.04
N PRO A 100 -13.43 4.65 15.17
CA PRO A 100 -14.24 3.43 15.15
C PRO A 100 -15.62 3.64 14.51
N GLN A 101 -16.25 4.80 14.72
CA GLN A 101 -17.52 5.16 14.10
C GLN A 101 -17.39 5.31 12.57
N GLU A 102 -16.38 6.03 12.09
CA GLU A 102 -16.16 6.19 10.64
C GLU A 102 -15.87 4.85 9.97
N LEU A 103 -15.14 3.94 10.62
CA LEU A 103 -14.96 2.57 10.11
C LEU A 103 -16.29 1.82 10.00
N ALA A 104 -17.15 1.93 11.00
CA ALA A 104 -18.49 1.35 10.96
C ALA A 104 -19.36 2.01 9.88
N ASP A 105 -19.19 3.29 9.58
CA ASP A 105 -19.90 3.94 8.48
C ASP A 105 -19.49 3.39 7.11
N TYR A 106 -18.22 2.99 6.94
CA TYR A 106 -17.73 2.40 5.69
C TYR A 106 -18.14 0.93 5.49
N PHE A 107 -18.13 0.14 6.55
CA PHE A 107 -18.22 -1.32 6.45
C PHE A 107 -19.36 -1.95 7.27
N GLY A 108 -20.08 -1.17 8.07
CA GLY A 108 -21.22 -1.64 8.86
C GLY A 108 -20.87 -2.82 9.78
N ASP A 109 -21.68 -3.86 9.72
CA ASP A 109 -21.55 -5.07 10.55
C ASP A 109 -20.31 -5.92 10.19
N ASP A 110 -19.66 -5.66 9.06
CA ASP A 110 -18.43 -6.35 8.67
C ASP A 110 -17.20 -5.88 9.47
N VAL A 111 -17.31 -4.83 10.29
CA VAL A 111 -16.24 -4.41 11.22
C VAL A 111 -16.15 -5.39 12.39
N SER A 112 -15.52 -6.54 12.14
CA SER A 112 -15.27 -7.58 13.14
C SER A 112 -13.79 -7.58 13.61
N PRO A 113 -13.49 -8.10 14.82
CA PRO A 113 -12.11 -8.25 15.30
C PRO A 113 -11.21 -9.05 14.33
N GLU A 114 -11.76 -10.06 13.66
CA GLU A 114 -11.05 -10.91 12.69
C GLU A 114 -10.67 -10.12 11.43
N ASN A 115 -11.59 -9.31 10.90
CA ASN A 115 -11.35 -8.46 9.74
C ASN A 115 -10.34 -7.35 10.07
N LEU A 116 -10.43 -6.74 11.26
CA LEU A 116 -9.44 -5.75 11.72
C LEU A 116 -8.05 -6.36 11.88
N THR A 117 -7.95 -7.57 12.44
CA THR A 117 -6.67 -8.30 12.56
C THR A 117 -6.08 -8.58 11.19
N THR A 118 -6.90 -9.09 10.26
CA THR A 118 -6.50 -9.35 8.88
C THR A 118 -6.02 -8.09 8.18
N ALA A 119 -6.73 -6.97 8.32
CA ALA A 119 -6.33 -5.69 7.74
C ALA A 119 -5.02 -5.13 8.34
N LEU A 120 -4.75 -5.38 9.63
CA LEU A 120 -3.48 -5.06 10.29
C LEU A 120 -2.33 -5.93 9.75
N GLU A 121 -2.54 -7.23 9.61
CA GLU A 121 -1.53 -8.17 9.07
C GLU A 121 -1.16 -7.83 7.62
N ILE A 122 -2.15 -7.50 6.79
CA ILE A 122 -1.94 -7.04 5.42
C ILE A 122 -1.33 -5.63 5.42
N GLY A 123 -1.36 -4.89 6.53
CA GLY A 123 -0.80 -3.54 6.62
C GLY A 123 -1.64 -2.46 5.93
N TYR A 124 -2.92 -2.74 5.66
CA TYR A 124 -3.86 -1.74 5.16
C TYR A 124 -4.28 -0.76 6.24
N ILE A 125 -4.32 -1.20 7.49
CA ILE A 125 -4.52 -0.32 8.65
C ILE A 125 -3.35 -0.45 9.63
N SER A 126 -3.16 0.58 10.44
CA SER A 126 -2.25 0.60 11.59
C SER A 126 -2.89 1.33 12.76
N VAL A 127 -2.41 1.09 13.97
CA VAL A 127 -2.97 1.70 15.18
C VAL A 127 -2.47 3.14 15.35
N ALA A 128 -3.40 4.09 15.44
CA ALA A 128 -3.15 5.51 15.66
C ALA A 128 -3.86 5.99 16.94
N GLY A 129 -3.38 5.51 18.09
CA GLY A 129 -4.03 5.76 19.38
C GLY A 129 -5.34 4.98 19.48
N GLU A 130 -6.46 5.68 19.66
CA GLU A 130 -7.82 5.09 19.68
C GLU A 130 -8.42 4.95 18.27
N ASN A 131 -7.73 5.45 17.24
CA ASN A 131 -8.18 5.45 15.86
C ASN A 131 -7.36 4.46 15.01
N ALA A 132 -7.88 4.10 13.84
CA ALA A 132 -7.16 3.37 12.82
C ALA A 132 -6.58 4.33 11.78
N LEU A 133 -5.35 4.11 11.34
CA LEU A 133 -4.76 4.79 10.18
C LEU A 133 -4.79 3.83 9.00
N HIS A 134 -5.64 4.12 8.01
CA HIS A 134 -5.66 3.41 6.74
C HIS A 134 -4.56 3.95 5.81
N THR A 135 -3.83 3.05 5.15
CA THR A 135 -2.63 3.39 4.34
C THR A 135 -2.98 4.12 3.04
N SER A 136 -4.21 3.96 2.56
CA SER A 136 -4.68 4.50 1.27
C SER A 136 -6.17 4.86 1.32
N ARG A 137 -6.50 6.12 1.03
CA ARG A 137 -7.89 6.57 0.85
C ARG A 137 -8.58 5.81 -0.29
N ARG A 138 -7.88 5.61 -1.40
CA ARG A 138 -8.44 4.98 -2.60
C ARG A 138 -8.80 3.52 -2.35
N LEU A 139 -7.93 2.76 -1.67
CA LEU A 139 -8.21 1.37 -1.30
C LEU A 139 -9.37 1.27 -0.31
N LEU A 140 -9.46 2.20 0.65
CA LEU A 140 -10.61 2.29 1.57
C LEU A 140 -11.93 2.49 0.79
N ASP A 141 -11.97 3.46 -0.12
CA ASP A 141 -13.19 3.76 -0.89
C ASP A 141 -13.61 2.58 -1.80
N VAL A 142 -12.65 1.93 -2.47
CA VAL A 142 -12.93 0.79 -3.37
C VAL A 142 -13.39 -0.43 -2.58
N SER A 143 -12.74 -0.75 -1.45
CA SER A 143 -13.14 -1.88 -0.60
C SER A 143 -14.53 -1.66 0.00
N ALA A 144 -14.83 -0.46 0.49
CA ALA A 144 -16.17 -0.12 0.97
C ALA A 144 -17.23 -0.20 -0.15
N ALA A 145 -16.87 0.17 -1.38
CA ALA A 145 -17.76 0.01 -2.52
C ALA A 145 -18.11 -1.45 -2.81
N LEU A 146 -17.12 -2.36 -2.77
CA LEU A 146 -17.36 -3.79 -2.94
C LEU A 146 -18.27 -4.37 -1.85
N VAL A 147 -18.06 -3.94 -0.59
CA VAL A 147 -18.91 -4.36 0.54
C VAL A 147 -20.35 -3.89 0.38
N ARG A 148 -20.55 -2.65 -0.10
CA ARG A 148 -21.90 -2.14 -0.41
C ARG A 148 -22.61 -2.90 -1.53
N GLU A 149 -21.87 -3.50 -2.47
CA GLU A 149 -22.42 -4.40 -3.50
C GLU A 149 -22.67 -5.82 -2.98
N GLY A 150 -22.46 -6.07 -1.68
CA GLY A 150 -22.75 -7.33 -1.00
C GLY A 150 -21.58 -8.32 -0.95
N VAL A 151 -20.37 -7.91 -1.31
CA VAL A 151 -19.16 -8.76 -1.14
C VAL A 151 -18.70 -8.70 0.32
N PRO A 152 -18.65 -9.81 1.07
CA PRO A 152 -18.23 -9.78 2.47
C PRO A 152 -16.81 -9.21 2.63
N LEU A 153 -16.58 -8.37 3.64
CA LEU A 153 -15.27 -7.72 3.84
C LEU A 153 -14.13 -8.74 3.99
N ALA A 154 -14.40 -9.88 4.64
CA ALA A 154 -13.42 -10.97 4.76
C ALA A 154 -12.90 -11.43 3.38
N ALA A 155 -13.80 -11.61 2.41
CA ALA A 155 -13.43 -12.01 1.05
C ALA A 155 -12.65 -10.92 0.31
N VAL A 156 -12.99 -9.64 0.54
CA VAL A 156 -12.25 -8.50 -0.01
C VAL A 156 -10.83 -8.45 0.56
N LEU A 157 -10.66 -8.68 1.86
CA LEU A 157 -9.36 -8.70 2.52
C LEU A 157 -8.50 -9.89 2.08
N ASP A 158 -9.10 -11.08 1.94
CA ASP A 158 -8.40 -12.27 1.42
C ASP A 158 -7.89 -12.04 -0.01
N ALA A 159 -8.74 -11.52 -0.89
CA ALA A 159 -8.33 -11.13 -2.24
C ALA A 159 -7.24 -10.04 -2.20
N GLY A 160 -7.37 -9.05 -1.31
CA GLY A 160 -6.37 -8.01 -1.12
C GLY A 160 -5.00 -8.56 -0.69
N ARG A 161 -4.97 -9.59 0.17
CA ARG A 161 -3.74 -10.27 0.57
C ARG A 161 -3.04 -10.92 -0.63
N GLU A 162 -3.78 -11.63 -1.47
CA GLU A 162 -3.23 -12.25 -2.69
C GLU A 162 -2.73 -11.20 -3.69
N VAL A 163 -3.53 -10.16 -3.92
CA VAL A 163 -3.15 -9.04 -4.79
C VAL A 163 -1.86 -8.39 -4.31
N ARG A 164 -1.72 -8.16 -3.00
CA ARG A 164 -0.50 -7.57 -2.42
C ARG A 164 0.72 -8.44 -2.68
N ALA A 165 0.61 -9.76 -2.47
CA ALA A 165 1.71 -10.67 -2.76
C ALA A 165 2.14 -10.63 -4.24
N HIS A 166 1.18 -10.56 -5.17
CA HIS A 166 1.49 -10.43 -6.59
C HIS A 166 2.09 -9.08 -6.96
N VAL A 167 1.59 -7.99 -6.38
CA VAL A 167 2.13 -6.65 -6.60
C VAL A 167 3.54 -6.52 -6.03
N ASP A 168 3.82 -7.11 -4.87
CA ASP A 168 5.16 -7.14 -4.28
C ASP A 168 6.15 -7.89 -5.19
N ALA A 169 5.74 -9.04 -5.75
CA ALA A 169 6.55 -9.76 -6.73
C ALA A 169 6.83 -8.93 -8.00
N ILE A 170 5.85 -8.18 -8.49
CA ILE A 170 6.02 -7.25 -9.62
C ILE A 170 6.97 -6.11 -9.24
N ALA A 171 6.84 -5.55 -8.03
CA ALA A 171 7.71 -4.50 -7.52
C ALA A 171 9.15 -4.98 -7.41
N GLU A 172 9.39 -6.23 -7.00
CA GLU A 172 10.73 -6.84 -7.00
C GLU A 172 11.32 -6.93 -8.41
N LEU A 173 10.51 -7.29 -9.42
CA LEU A 173 10.96 -7.34 -10.81
C LEU A 173 11.39 -5.95 -11.30
N PHE A 174 10.56 -4.93 -11.13
CA PHE A 174 10.92 -3.56 -11.50
C PHE A 174 12.13 -3.06 -10.72
N THR A 175 12.19 -3.33 -9.42
CA THR A 175 13.33 -2.95 -8.57
C THR A 175 14.63 -3.58 -9.07
N ARG A 176 14.59 -4.84 -9.54
CA ARG A 176 15.74 -5.51 -10.14
C ARG A 176 16.19 -4.82 -11.42
N VAL A 177 15.27 -4.49 -12.32
CA VAL A 177 15.55 -3.76 -13.57
C VAL A 177 16.19 -2.40 -13.27
N VAL A 178 15.63 -1.64 -12.33
CA VAL A 178 16.16 -0.35 -11.89
C VAL A 178 17.55 -0.49 -11.28
N LYS A 179 17.76 -1.46 -10.38
CA LYS A 179 19.08 -1.72 -9.78
C LYS A 179 20.14 -2.01 -10.86
N THR A 180 19.80 -2.84 -11.84
CA THR A 180 20.74 -3.23 -12.90
C THR A 180 21.02 -2.11 -13.91
N HIS A 181 19.99 -1.33 -14.30
CA HIS A 181 20.10 -0.41 -15.45
C HIS A 181 20.14 1.07 -15.09
N VAL A 182 19.77 1.44 -13.86
CA VAL A 182 19.65 2.85 -13.43
C VAL A 182 20.63 3.17 -12.31
N LEU A 183 20.69 2.30 -11.28
CA LEU A 183 21.46 2.59 -10.07
C LEU A 183 22.95 2.22 -10.17
N GLY A 184 23.31 1.19 -10.96
CA GLY A 184 24.71 0.73 -11.03
C GLY A 184 25.27 0.32 -9.65
N PRO A 185 26.60 0.24 -9.49
CA PRO A 185 27.23 0.08 -8.18
C PRO A 185 26.99 1.32 -7.32
N LEU A 186 26.32 1.15 -6.17
CA LEU A 186 25.87 2.24 -5.30
C LEU A 186 26.97 2.79 -4.37
N ASP A 187 28.19 2.27 -4.43
CA ASP A 187 29.15 2.40 -3.32
C ASP A 187 29.89 3.75 -3.24
N ASP A 188 29.71 4.69 -4.18
CA ASP A 188 30.19 6.09 -4.05
C ASP A 188 29.63 6.98 -5.19
N LEU A 189 28.34 7.34 -5.14
CA LEU A 189 27.73 8.20 -6.16
C LEU A 189 28.03 9.69 -5.90
N PRO A 190 28.74 10.42 -6.79
CA PRO A 190 28.86 11.87 -6.69
C PRO A 190 27.49 12.57 -6.78
N PRO A 191 27.33 13.78 -6.21
CA PRO A 191 26.04 14.49 -6.15
C PRO A 191 25.33 14.64 -7.50
N GLU A 192 26.08 14.82 -8.59
CA GLU A 192 25.52 14.92 -9.96
C GLU A 192 24.89 13.60 -10.45
N GLN A 193 25.39 12.45 -10.00
CA GLN A 193 24.80 11.15 -10.30
C GLN A 193 23.54 10.90 -9.48
N VAL A 194 23.50 11.35 -8.22
CA VAL A 194 22.30 11.26 -7.37
C VAL A 194 21.12 12.01 -8.00
N GLN A 195 21.35 13.22 -8.52
CA GLN A 195 20.29 13.98 -9.21
C GLN A 195 19.82 13.25 -10.48
N ARG A 196 20.74 12.76 -11.32
CA ARG A 196 20.41 12.01 -12.53
C ARG A 196 19.57 10.76 -12.24
N VAL A 197 19.94 10.01 -11.21
CA VAL A 197 19.18 8.83 -10.76
C VAL A 197 17.78 9.23 -10.33
N SER A 198 17.64 10.32 -9.56
CA SER A 198 16.34 10.82 -9.15
C SER A 198 15.46 11.22 -10.32
N ASP A 199 15.99 11.97 -11.29
CA ASP A 199 15.24 12.38 -12.47
C ASP A 199 14.79 11.15 -13.27
N ALA A 200 15.66 10.15 -13.43
CA ALA A 200 15.30 8.88 -14.04
C ALA A 200 14.20 8.16 -13.26
N MET A 201 14.28 8.12 -11.92
CA MET A 201 13.26 7.52 -11.08
C MET A 201 11.91 8.26 -11.19
N GLN A 202 11.90 9.59 -11.27
CA GLN A 202 10.69 10.37 -11.49
C GLN A 202 10.04 10.07 -12.84
N GLN A 203 10.84 9.87 -13.89
CA GLN A 203 10.35 9.49 -15.23
C GLN A 203 9.85 8.05 -15.30
N LEU A 204 10.49 7.12 -14.59
CA LEU A 204 10.13 5.69 -14.62
C LEU A 204 8.87 5.35 -13.84
N ARG A 205 8.55 6.12 -12.78
CA ARG A 205 7.35 5.90 -11.93
C ARG A 205 6.04 5.78 -12.72
N PRO A 206 5.63 6.76 -13.55
CA PRO A 206 4.37 6.66 -14.30
C PRO A 206 4.40 5.49 -15.29
N LEU A 207 5.53 5.24 -15.95
CA LEU A 207 5.66 4.14 -16.91
C LEU A 207 5.45 2.77 -16.27
N ALA A 208 5.96 2.56 -15.05
CA ALA A 208 5.74 1.31 -14.32
C ALA A 208 4.25 1.12 -13.98
N LYS A 209 3.54 2.18 -13.60
CA LYS A 209 2.09 2.13 -13.34
C LYS A 209 1.31 1.77 -14.61
N ASP A 210 1.64 2.42 -15.73
CA ASP A 210 0.98 2.19 -17.02
C ASP A 210 1.18 0.75 -17.52
N ILE A 211 2.39 0.19 -17.35
CA ILE A 211 2.68 -1.22 -17.70
C ILE A 211 1.80 -2.17 -16.88
N VAL A 212 1.71 -1.97 -15.57
CA VAL A 212 0.91 -2.84 -14.69
C VAL A 212 -0.57 -2.76 -15.05
N ASP A 213 -1.09 -1.55 -15.29
CA ASP A 213 -2.49 -1.33 -15.67
C ASP A 213 -2.84 -2.00 -17.01
N ALA A 214 -1.98 -1.83 -18.02
CA ALA A 214 -2.15 -2.46 -19.33
C ALA A 214 -2.06 -4.00 -19.24
N GLU A 215 -1.07 -4.55 -18.53
CA GLU A 215 -0.93 -6.00 -18.35
C GLU A 215 -2.11 -6.61 -17.57
N MET A 216 -2.60 -5.91 -16.55
CA MET A 216 -3.79 -6.33 -15.80
C MET A 216 -5.03 -6.37 -16.69
N SER A 217 -5.25 -5.33 -17.50
CA SER A 217 -6.35 -5.25 -18.47
C SER A 217 -6.29 -6.38 -19.50
N LEU A 218 -5.11 -6.62 -20.10
CA LEU A 218 -4.89 -7.68 -21.07
C LEU A 218 -5.03 -9.08 -20.45
N ALA A 219 -4.54 -9.27 -19.21
CA ALA A 219 -4.70 -10.53 -18.49
C ALA A 219 -6.17 -10.83 -18.19
N MET A 220 -6.95 -9.81 -17.81
CA MET A 220 -8.38 -9.94 -17.58
C MET A 220 -9.12 -10.33 -18.86
N GLU A 221 -8.85 -9.67 -19.99
CA GLU A 221 -9.47 -10.00 -21.27
C GLU A 221 -9.23 -11.46 -21.66
N ARG A 222 -7.98 -11.93 -21.52
CA ARG A 222 -7.62 -13.33 -21.80
C ARG A 222 -8.40 -14.31 -20.92
N ARG A 223 -8.54 -14.02 -19.62
CA ARG A 223 -9.27 -14.89 -18.68
C ARG A 223 -10.77 -14.90 -18.93
N VAL A 224 -11.37 -13.72 -19.14
CA VAL A 224 -12.80 -13.61 -19.45
C VAL A 224 -13.13 -14.36 -20.73
N ARG A 225 -12.33 -14.20 -21.78
CA ARG A 225 -12.50 -14.93 -23.05
C ARG A 225 -12.43 -16.44 -22.83
N ALA A 226 -11.45 -16.92 -22.07
CA ALA A 226 -11.30 -18.34 -21.77
C ALA A 226 -12.53 -18.92 -21.04
N GLU A 227 -13.10 -18.18 -20.09
CA GLU A 227 -14.31 -18.59 -19.38
C GLU A 227 -15.55 -18.62 -20.28
N VAL A 228 -15.72 -17.62 -21.15
CA VAL A 228 -16.79 -17.60 -22.14
C VAL A 228 -16.68 -18.79 -23.10
N ASP A 229 -15.48 -19.08 -23.60
CA ASP A 229 -15.24 -20.23 -24.48
C ASP A 229 -15.47 -21.57 -23.77
N ALA A 230 -15.10 -21.66 -22.49
CA ALA A 230 -15.37 -22.85 -21.68
C ALA A 230 -16.88 -23.04 -21.45
N TRP A 231 -17.61 -21.96 -21.17
CA TRP A 231 -19.06 -21.98 -21.03
C TRP A 231 -19.77 -22.38 -22.33
N LEU A 232 -19.35 -21.80 -23.47
CA LEU A 232 -19.88 -22.14 -24.79
C LEU A 232 -19.66 -23.63 -25.11
N ARG A 233 -18.46 -24.17 -24.83
CA ARG A 233 -18.16 -25.60 -25.02
C ARG A 233 -19.00 -26.51 -24.12
N ARG A 234 -19.21 -26.15 -22.85
CA ARG A 234 -20.11 -26.90 -21.95
C ARG A 234 -21.55 -26.90 -22.47
N LYS A 235 -22.00 -25.77 -23.04
CA LYS A 235 -23.36 -25.62 -23.57
C LYS A 235 -23.56 -26.32 -24.92
N ALA A 236 -22.52 -26.45 -25.73
CA ALA A 236 -22.58 -27.14 -27.02
C ALA A 236 -22.76 -28.66 -26.92
N GLY A 237 -22.51 -29.27 -25.75
CA GLY A 237 -22.59 -30.72 -25.54
C GLY A 237 -21.52 -31.52 -26.32
N PRO A 238 -21.32 -32.82 -26.02
CA PRO A 238 -20.43 -33.63 -26.85
C PRO A 238 -21.02 -33.73 -28.25
N ALA A 239 -20.23 -33.37 -29.27
CA ALA A 239 -20.62 -33.58 -30.65
C ALA A 239 -20.95 -35.06 -30.84
N ASP A 240 -22.18 -35.33 -31.30
CA ASP A 240 -22.61 -36.68 -31.69
C ASP A 240 -21.62 -37.22 -32.74
N PRO A 241 -20.89 -38.32 -32.48
CA PRO A 241 -19.99 -38.91 -33.46
C PRO A 241 -20.74 -39.60 -34.62
N GLY A 242 -22.08 -39.51 -34.65
CA GLY A 242 -22.96 -40.24 -35.56
C GLY A 242 -23.24 -39.64 -36.95
N SER A 243 -22.79 -38.42 -37.28
CA SER A 243 -22.94 -37.90 -38.65
C SER A 243 -21.84 -38.43 -39.58
N GLY A 244 -21.94 -39.72 -39.91
CA GLY A 244 -21.16 -40.35 -40.97
C GLY A 244 -21.29 -39.60 -42.31
N PRO A 245 -20.28 -39.69 -43.19
CA PRO A 245 -20.30 -38.98 -44.46
C PRO A 245 -21.52 -39.42 -45.31
N PRO A 246 -22.16 -38.49 -46.05
CA PRO A 246 -23.33 -38.81 -46.85
C PRO A 246 -22.97 -39.85 -47.93
N PRO A 247 -23.86 -40.81 -48.23
CA PRO A 247 -23.56 -41.84 -49.22
C PRO A 247 -23.56 -41.23 -50.62
N ASP A 248 -22.57 -41.62 -51.41
CA ASP A 248 -22.48 -41.33 -52.84
C ASP A 248 -23.72 -41.84 -53.60
N GLY A 249 -24.23 -41.01 -54.50
CA GLY A 249 -24.91 -41.50 -55.70
C GLY A 249 -26.31 -40.96 -55.96
N HIS A 250 -26.40 -39.99 -56.88
CA HIS A 250 -27.30 -40.12 -58.03
C HIS A 250 -26.87 -39.15 -59.14
N ALA A 251 -26.35 -39.69 -60.25
CA ALA A 251 -26.16 -38.97 -61.50
C ALA A 251 -27.54 -38.77 -62.19
N PRO A 252 -27.84 -37.59 -62.74
CA PRO A 252 -29.06 -37.40 -63.52
C PRO A 252 -28.87 -37.83 -64.98
N PRO A 253 -29.93 -38.28 -65.68
CA PRO A 253 -29.85 -38.60 -67.10
C PRO A 253 -29.91 -37.31 -67.93
N ARG A 254 -29.16 -37.30 -69.04
CA ARG A 254 -29.22 -36.27 -70.08
C ARG A 254 -29.98 -36.83 -71.28
N ASP A 255 -31.19 -36.32 -71.50
CA ASP A 255 -31.87 -36.28 -72.81
C ASP A 255 -32.34 -34.82 -72.98
N ALA A 256 -31.85 -34.04 -73.94
CA ALA A 256 -31.91 -34.12 -75.40
C ALA A 256 -33.11 -33.34 -75.96
N ALA A 257 -32.80 -32.55 -77.00
CA ALA A 257 -33.65 -31.78 -77.91
C ALA A 257 -34.23 -30.46 -77.36
N GLY A 258 -34.13 -29.32 -78.06
CA GLY A 258 -33.66 -29.07 -79.42
C GLY A 258 -34.18 -27.70 -79.90
N ASP A 259 -33.40 -27.09 -80.79
CA ASP A 259 -33.71 -26.14 -81.88
C ASP A 259 -34.61 -24.91 -81.59
N ALA A 260 -34.33 -23.70 -82.10
CA ALA A 260 -33.66 -23.34 -83.34
C ALA A 260 -32.97 -21.95 -83.23
#